data_AF-J9FP81-F1
#
_entry.id   AF-J9FP81-F1
#
_cell.length_a   1.000
_cell.length_b   1.000
_cell.length_c   1.000
_cell.angle_alpha   90.00
_cell.angle_beta   90.00
_cell.angle_gamma   90.00
#
_symmetry.space_group_name_H-M   'P 1'
#
loop_
_entity.id
_entity.type
_entity.pdbx_description
1 polymer ?
#
loop_
_entity_poly.entity_id
_entity_poly.type
_entity_poly.pdbx_seq_one_letter_code
_entity_poly.pdbx_strand_id
1 'polypeptide(L)'
;MGVIASPFMWLIGVPSEDIMLVGSLLGQKTILNEFVAYFQLQQWKEAGLFLYDKSILMSTYILCGFANISSIGILLGGLGVLAPEKKGLISRIGVPAMIGGALVSVLSATIIGMIIG
;
A
#
# COMPACT_ATOMS: atom_id res chain seq x y z
N MET A 1 -8.89 8.72 3.15
CA MET A 1 -7.69 8.65 2.29
C MET A 1 -8.00 8.32 0.83
N GLY A 2 -9.10 7.62 0.52
CA GLY A 2 -9.51 7.31 -0.87
C GLY A 2 -9.35 8.48 -1.83
N VAL A 3 -10.01 9.61 -1.56
CA VAL A 3 -10.00 10.82 -2.41
C VAL A 3 -8.60 11.30 -2.79
N ILE A 4 -7.62 11.24 -1.87
CA ILE A 4 -6.25 11.72 -2.13
C ILE A 4 -5.51 10.75 -3.05
N ALA A 5 -5.70 9.45 -2.85
CA ALA A 5 -5.06 8.42 -3.67
C ALA A 5 -5.80 8.17 -5.00
N SER A 6 -7.05 8.61 -5.13
CA SER A 6 -7.92 8.31 -6.28
C SER A 6 -7.31 8.67 -7.64
N PRO A 7 -6.75 9.87 -7.87
CA PRO A 7 -6.14 10.21 -9.16
C PRO A 7 -4.96 9.29 -9.50
N PHE A 8 -4.23 8.86 -8.48
CA PHE A 8 -3.10 7.95 -8.65
C PHE A 8 -3.56 6.52 -8.94
N MET A 9 -4.66 6.05 -8.33
CA MET A 9 -5.25 4.73 -8.63
C MET A 9 -5.76 4.65 -10.07
N TRP A 10 -6.38 5.73 -10.57
CA TRP A 10 -6.77 5.81 -11.97
C TRP A 10 -5.56 5.64 -12.90
N LEU A 11 -4.46 6.35 -12.60
CA LEU A 11 -3.26 6.36 -13.43
C LEU A 11 -2.58 4.99 -13.55
N ILE A 12 -2.70 4.14 -12.53
CA ILE A 12 -2.11 2.78 -12.53
C ILE A 12 -3.03 1.72 -13.13
N GLY A 13 -4.19 2.11 -13.67
CA GLY A 13 -5.10 1.21 -14.40
C GLY A 13 -6.20 0.55 -13.57
N VAL A 14 -6.54 1.10 -12.40
CA VAL A 14 -7.72 0.67 -11.63
C VAL A 14 -9.00 1.17 -12.33
N PRO A 15 -10.02 0.31 -12.52
CA PRO A 15 -11.33 0.69 -13.02
C PRO A 15 -11.96 1.85 -12.24
N SER A 16 -12.59 2.78 -12.95
CA SER A 16 -13.05 4.06 -12.41
C SER A 16 -13.98 3.93 -11.20
N GLU A 17 -14.82 2.90 -11.22
CA GLU A 17 -15.84 2.58 -10.22
C GLU A 17 -15.21 2.11 -8.90
N ASP A 18 -14.03 1.48 -8.96
CA ASP A 18 -13.36 0.90 -7.80
C ASP A 18 -12.22 1.79 -7.26
N ILE A 19 -11.86 2.87 -7.95
CA ILE A 19 -10.77 3.79 -7.57
C ILE A 19 -10.84 4.21 -6.11
N MET A 20 -12.04 4.55 -5.63
CA MET A 20 -12.26 5.01 -4.26
C MET A 20 -11.98 3.92 -3.23
N LEU A 21 -12.33 2.68 -3.54
CA LEU A 21 -12.07 1.51 -2.70
C LEU A 21 -10.58 1.23 -2.65
N VAL A 22 -9.94 1.08 -3.82
CA VAL A 22 -8.50 0.78 -3.91
C VAL A 22 -7.65 1.88 -3.27
N GLY A 23 -7.98 3.15 -3.51
CA GLY A 23 -7.28 4.28 -2.90
C GLY A 23 -7.45 4.31 -1.37
N SER A 24 -8.61 3.88 -0.87
CA SER A 24 -8.84 3.78 0.58
C SER A 24 -8.01 2.66 1.20
N LEU A 25 -7.86 1.51 0.52
CA LEU A 25 -6.99 0.42 0.95
C LEU A 25 -5.52 0.83 1.01
N LEU A 26 -5.01 1.54 0.00
CA LEU A 26 -3.64 2.09 0.03
C LEU A 26 -3.45 3.05 1.22
N GLY A 27 -4.43 3.91 1.48
CA GLY A 27 -4.40 4.81 2.62
C GLY A 27 -4.42 4.10 3.98
N GLN A 28 -5.29 3.10 4.14
CA GLN A 28 -5.35 2.27 5.35
C GLN A 28 -4.04 1.53 5.58
N LYS A 29 -3.46 0.93 4.53
CA LYS A 29 -2.14 0.30 4.59
C LYS A 29 -1.08 1.27 5.09
N THR A 30 -1.01 2.46 4.50
CA THR A 30 0.05 3.44 4.76
C THR A 30 -0.01 3.97 6.19
N ILE A 31 -1.21 4.26 6.69
CA ILE A 31 -1.41 4.88 8.01
C ILE A 31 -1.44 3.84 9.13
N LEU A 32 -2.15 2.72 8.92
CA LEU A 32 -2.35 1.68 9.91
C LEU A 32 -1.34 0.54 9.66
N ASN A 33 -1.68 -0.38 8.76
CA ASN A 33 -0.83 -1.45 8.26
C ASN A 33 -1.59 -2.27 7.20
N GLU A 34 -0.86 -3.13 6.50
CA GLU A 34 -1.35 -4.06 5.50
C GLU A 34 -2.34 -5.08 6.04
N PHE A 35 -2.24 -5.56 7.28
CA PHE A 35 -3.16 -6.54 7.84
C PHE A 35 -4.59 -5.99 8.00
N VAL A 36 -4.70 -4.76 8.53
CA VAL A 36 -6.00 -4.07 8.63
C VAL A 36 -6.59 -3.84 7.25
N ALA A 37 -5.77 -3.45 6.28
CA ALA A 37 -6.21 -3.24 4.91
C ALA A 37 -6.63 -4.55 4.22
N TYR A 38 -5.93 -5.67 4.46
CA TYR A 38 -6.33 -6.99 3.94
C TYR A 38 -7.67 -7.44 4.51
N PHE A 39 -7.89 -7.23 5.81
CA PHE A 39 -9.18 -7.52 6.43
C PHE A 39 -10.30 -6.68 5.80
N GLN A 40 -10.04 -5.39 5.55
CA GLN A 40 -11.01 -4.52 4.88
C GLN A 40 -11.30 -4.97 3.44
N LEU A 41 -10.27 -5.35 2.68
CA LEU A 41 -10.41 -5.88 1.32
C LEU A 41 -11.29 -7.13 1.32
N GLN A 42 -11.08 -8.05 2.26
CA GLN A 42 -11.90 -9.25 2.41
C GLN A 42 -13.37 -8.88 2.65
N GLN A 43 -13.65 -8.01 3.62
CA GLN A 43 -15.02 -7.57 3.93
C GLN A 43 -15.71 -6.92 2.73
N TRP A 44 -15.01 -6.06 1.99
CA TRP A 44 -15.57 -5.37 0.82
C TRP A 44 -15.78 -6.31 -0.36
N LYS A 45 -14.91 -7.30 -0.54
CA LYS A 45 -15.09 -8.37 -1.52
C LYS A 45 -16.32 -9.21 -1.19
N GLU A 46 -16.47 -9.66 0.06
CA GLU A 46 -17.62 -10.48 0.49
C GLU A 46 -18.94 -9.69 0.42
N ALA A 47 -18.91 -8.38 0.66
CA ALA A 47 -20.05 -7.49 0.51
C ALA A 47 -20.38 -7.12 -0.96
N GLY A 48 -19.60 -7.59 -1.94
CA GLY A 48 -19.82 -7.30 -3.36
C GLY A 48 -19.63 -5.84 -3.74
N LEU A 49 -18.80 -5.08 -3.01
CA LEU A 49 -18.57 -3.66 -3.27
C LEU A 49 -17.66 -3.40 -4.47
N PHE A 50 -16.76 -4.33 -4.79
CA PHE A 50 -15.90 -4.24 -5.96
C PHE A 50 -16.67 -4.66 -7.21
N LEU A 51 -16.67 -3.81 -8.23
CA LEU A 51 -17.32 -4.10 -9.50
C LEU A 51 -16.47 -5.02 -10.40
N TYR A 52 -15.15 -4.92 -10.30
CA TYR A 52 -14.23 -5.69 -11.14
C TYR A 52 -13.25 -6.54 -10.32
N ASP A 53 -13.13 -7.82 -10.69
CA ASP A 53 -12.15 -8.75 -10.10
C ASP A 53 -10.70 -8.27 -10.29
N LYS A 54 -10.44 -7.54 -11.39
CA LYS A 54 -9.16 -6.85 -11.62
C LYS A 54 -8.77 -5.95 -10.46
N SER A 55 -9.71 -5.18 -9.92
CA SER A 55 -9.47 -4.25 -8.80
C SER A 55 -9.13 -4.98 -7.52
N ILE A 56 -9.76 -6.14 -7.28
CA ILE A 56 -9.46 -7.02 -6.14
C ILE A 56 -8.03 -7.55 -6.26
N LEU A 57 -7.65 -8.04 -7.45
CA LEU A 57 -6.30 -8.55 -7.68
C LEU A 57 -5.25 -7.45 -7.54
N MET A 58 -5.46 -6.30 -8.19
CA MET A 58 -4.56 -5.14 -8.05
C MET A 58 -4.44 -4.69 -6.60
N SER A 59 -5.55 -4.62 -5.85
CA SER A 59 -5.54 -4.31 -4.42
C SER A 59 -4.67 -5.30 -3.63
N THR A 60 -4.77 -6.59 -3.93
CA THR A 60 -3.92 -7.62 -3.29
C THR A 60 -2.43 -7.31 -3.47
N TYR A 61 -2.01 -6.90 -4.67
CA TYR A 61 -0.61 -6.52 -4.92
C TYR A 61 -0.23 -5.18 -4.27
N ILE A 62 -1.14 -4.19 -4.26
CA ILE A 62 -0.94 -2.92 -3.55
C ILE A 62 -0.70 -3.17 -2.06
N LEU A 63 -1.43 -4.12 -1.48
CA LEU A 63 -1.34 -4.43 -0.06
C LEU A 63 -0.11 -5.25 0.30
N CYS A 64 0.47 -6.00 -0.65
CA CYS A 64 1.68 -6.79 -0.45
C CYS A 64 2.91 -5.91 -0.16
N GLY A 65 3.23 -5.73 1.14
CA GLY A 65 4.45 -5.07 1.61
C GLY A 65 4.22 -4.26 2.88
N PHE A 66 5.27 -4.14 3.71
CA PHE A 66 5.24 -3.47 5.01
C PHE A 66 5.49 -1.95 4.95
N ALA A 67 5.14 -1.30 3.84
CA ALA A 67 5.36 0.14 3.69
C ALA A 67 4.25 0.93 4.43
N ASN A 68 4.46 1.15 5.74
CA ASN A 68 3.56 1.88 6.62
C ASN A 68 4.35 2.67 7.67
N ILE A 69 3.69 3.57 8.40
CA ILE A 69 4.34 4.46 9.38
C ILE A 69 4.98 3.65 10.52
N SER A 70 4.32 2.58 10.99
CA SER A 70 4.82 1.72 12.07
C SER A 70 6.14 1.02 11.69
N SER A 71 6.32 0.66 10.41
CA SER A 71 7.54 0.01 9.92
C SER A 71 8.79 0.87 10.02
N ILE A 72 8.67 2.20 10.03
CA ILE A 72 9.80 3.09 10.33
C ILE A 72 10.30 2.84 11.76
N GLY A 73 9.38 2.69 12.72
CA GLY A 73 9.70 2.32 14.09
C GLY A 73 10.34 0.94 14.21
N ILE A 74 9.83 -0.04 13.45
CA ILE A 74 10.41 -1.40 13.39
C ILE A 74 11.85 -1.35 12.88
N LEU A 75 12.13 -0.60 11.82
CA LEU A 75 13.48 -0.45 11.28
C LEU A 75 14.41 0.27 12.27
N LEU A 76 13.92 1.31 12.96
CA LEU A 76 14.68 1.98 14.01
C LEU A 76 14.99 1.07 15.20
N GLY A 77 14.05 0.21 15.60
CA GLY A 77 14.24 -0.77 16.66
C GLY A 77 15.19 -1.90 16.25
N GLY A 78 15.00 -2.48 15.07
CA GLY A 78 15.79 -3.61 14.57
C GLY A 78 17.17 -3.19 14.06
N LEU A 79 17.21 -2.44 12.94
CA LEU A 79 18.47 -2.01 12.33
C LEU A 79 19.23 -1.03 13.22
N GLY A 80 18.52 -0.19 13.98
CA GLY A 80 19.17 0.72 14.91
C GLY A 80 19.89 0.00 16.05
N VAL A 81 19.45 -1.18 16.47
CA VAL A 81 20.20 -2.00 17.45
C VAL A 81 21.42 -2.65 16.81
N LEU A 82 21.30 -3.09 15.55
CA LEU A 82 22.41 -3.71 14.80
C LEU A 82 23.50 -2.71 14.39
N ALA A 83 23.14 -1.46 14.10
CA ALA A 83 24.05 -0.37 13.73
C ALA A 83 23.69 0.93 14.49
N PRO A 84 24.04 1.03 15.79
CA PRO A 84 23.68 2.17 16.64
C PRO A 84 24.13 3.53 16.10
N GLU A 85 25.30 3.59 15.48
CA GLU A 85 25.87 4.78 14.85
C GLU A 85 25.09 5.25 13.62
N LYS A 86 24.26 4.38 13.03
CA LYS A 86 23.40 4.69 11.87
C LYS A 86 21.98 5.08 12.25
N LYS A 87 21.58 5.06 13.53
CA LYS A 87 20.21 5.42 13.96
C LYS A 87 19.73 6.77 13.42
N GLY A 88 20.59 7.78 13.43
CA GLY A 88 20.26 9.11 12.90
C GLY A 88 20.05 9.13 11.37
N LEU A 89 20.75 8.26 10.63
CA LEU A 89 20.51 8.10 9.20
C LEU A 89 19.19 7.38 8.95
N ILE A 90 18.93 6.27 9.68
CA ILE A 90 17.72 5.45 9.54
C ILE A 90 16.47 6.30 9.82
N SER A 91 16.47 7.13 10.87
CA SER A 91 15.33 8.00 11.18
C SER A 91 15.10 9.04 10.08
N ARG A 92 16.18 9.64 9.57
CA ARG A 92 16.13 10.65 8.52
C ARG A 92 15.59 10.10 7.19
N ILE A 93 15.95 8.87 6.82
CA ILE A 93 15.49 8.25 5.57
C ILE A 93 14.20 7.44 5.72
N GLY A 94 13.66 7.29 6.94
CA GLY A 94 12.51 6.41 7.21
C GLY A 94 11.28 6.73 6.36
N VAL A 95 10.87 8.01 6.30
CA VAL A 95 9.72 8.42 5.46
C VAL A 95 10.01 8.24 3.97
N PRO A 96 11.16 8.71 3.42
CA PRO A 96 11.53 8.40 2.03
C PRO A 96 11.53 6.90 1.71
N ALA A 97 12.07 6.06 2.61
CA ALA A 97 12.13 4.61 2.43
C ALA A 97 10.72 3.97 2.44
N MET A 98 9.84 4.43 3.32
CA MET A 98 8.44 4.00 3.36
C MET A 98 7.71 4.36 2.06
N ILE A 99 7.87 5.60 1.56
CA ILE A 99 7.27 6.02 0.28
C ILE A 99 7.82 5.18 -0.86
N GLY A 100 9.13 4.95 -0.92
CA GLY A 100 9.76 4.08 -1.91
C GLY A 100 9.19 2.66 -1.89
N GLY A 101 9.03 2.08 -0.70
CA GLY A 101 8.40 0.77 -0.52
C GLY A 101 6.94 0.73 -0.99
N ALA A 102 6.16 1.77 -0.71
CA ALA A 102 4.77 1.86 -1.16
C ALA A 102 4.67 1.95 -2.69
N LEU A 103 5.56 2.72 -3.32
CA LEU A 103 5.63 2.83 -4.79
C LEU A 103 5.98 1.49 -5.45
N VAL A 104 6.82 0.65 -4.82
CA VAL A 104 7.13 -0.70 -5.33
C VAL A 104 5.89 -1.61 -5.31
N SER A 105 5.09 -1.58 -4.23
CA SER A 105 3.82 -2.33 -4.19
C SER A 105 2.85 -1.84 -5.28
N VAL A 106 2.77 -0.52 -5.49
CA VAL A 106 1.91 0.07 -6.52
C VAL A 106 2.40 -0.26 -7.93
N LEU A 107 3.70 -0.22 -8.18
CA LEU A 107 4.29 -0.64 -9.45
C LEU A 107 3.96 -2.12 -9.73
N SER A 108 4.09 -2.99 -8.72
CA SER A 108 3.72 -4.41 -8.85
C SER A 108 2.24 -4.58 -9.22
N ALA A 109 1.37 -3.79 -8.61
CA ALA A 109 -0.05 -3.76 -8.92
C ALA A 109 -0.35 -3.23 -10.34
N THR A 110 0.45 -2.27 -10.81
CA THR A 110 0.37 -1.75 -12.18
C THR A 110 0.73 -2.83 -13.18
N ILE A 111 1.83 -3.55 -12.94
CA ILE A 111 2.29 -4.63 -13.82
C ILE A 111 1.24 -5.74 -13.90
N ILE A 112 0.71 -6.21 -12.77
CA ILE A 112 -0.35 -7.24 -12.82
C ILE A 112 -1.59 -6.69 -13.53
N GLY A 113 -1.98 -5.44 -13.27
CA GLY A 113 -3.11 -4.78 -13.92
C GLY A 113 -2.98 -4.69 -15.45
N MET A 114 -1.76 -4.52 -15.96
CA MET A 114 -1.46 -4.57 -17.39
C MET A 114 -1.54 -5.99 -17.97
N ILE A 115 -1.10 -7.01 -17.22
CA ILE A 115 -1.09 -8.40 -17.68
C ILE A 115 -2.52 -8.95 -17.82
N ILE A 116 -3.42 -8.57 -16.91
CA ILE A 116 -4.77 -9.16 -16.85
C ILE A 116 -5.81 -8.45 -17.71
N GLY A 117 -5.49 -7.28 -18.28
CA GLY A 117 -6.41 -6.49 -19.13
C GLY A 117 -7.27 -5.53 -18.34
#